data_AF-A0A7S0CKG2-F1
#
_entry.id   AF-A0A7S0CKG2-F1
#
_cell.length_a   1.000
_cell.length_b   1.000
_cell.length_c   1.000
_cell.angle_alpha   90.00
_cell.angle_beta   90.00
_cell.angle_gamma   90.00
#
_symmetry.space_group_name_H-M   'P 1'
#
loop_
_entity.id
_entity.type
_entity.pdbx_description
1 polymer ?
#
loop_
_entity_poly.entity_id
_entity_poly.type
_entity_poly.pdbx_seq_one_letter_code
_entity_poly.pdbx_strand_id
1 'polypeptide(L)'
;QSEQCESLLNFMTFLHHETKDATFKPSKVTFNVVIDKFAKAGRSKQAESIVDRMEHRSQTPGMEYMSPDTFSYNSLINAHARSMNYESALKAEAVLRKMQNLCA
;
A
#
# COMPACT_ATOMS: atom_id res chain seq x y z
N GLN A 1 -3.36 -15.64 -5.06
CA GLN A 1 -3.56 -14.45 -5.90
C GLN A 1 -2.85 -13.22 -5.32
N SER A 2 -2.97 -12.89 -4.03
CA SER A 2 -2.33 -11.69 -3.44
C SER A 2 -0.80 -11.68 -3.58
N GLU A 3 -0.15 -12.82 -3.36
CA GLU A 3 1.32 -12.96 -3.52
C GLU A 3 1.78 -12.76 -4.97
N GLN A 4 0.95 -13.13 -5.96
CA GLN A 4 1.26 -12.89 -7.37
C GLN A 4 1.21 -11.40 -7.72
N CYS A 5 0.27 -10.65 -7.12
CA CYS A 5 0.19 -9.20 -7.28
C CYS A 5 1.41 -8.50 -6.68
N GLU A 6 1.91 -8.99 -5.55
CA GLU A 6 3.14 -8.48 -4.94
C GLU A 6 4.39 -8.79 -5.79
N SER A 7 4.53 -10.03 -6.28
CA SER A 7 5.64 -10.40 -7.17
C SER A 7 5.65 -9.53 -8.44
N LEU A 8 4.48 -9.29 -9.04
CA LEU A 8 4.36 -8.45 -10.22
C LEU A 8 4.77 -6.99 -9.93
N LEU A 9 4.35 -6.43 -8.79
CA LEU A 9 4.74 -5.10 -8.37
C LEU A 9 6.26 -4.96 -8.17
N ASN A 10 6.88 -5.96 -7.55
CA ASN A 10 8.32 -5.99 -7.34
C ASN A 10 9.07 -6.07 -8.68
N PHE A 11 8.56 -6.90 -9.61
CA PHE A 11 9.13 -7.03 -10.95
C PHE A 11 9.00 -5.73 -11.77
N MET A 12 7.83 -5.08 -11.76
CA MET A 12 7.65 -3.76 -12.39
C MET A 12 8.62 -2.73 -11.82
N THR A 13 8.78 -2.70 -10.50
CA THR A 13 9.68 -1.77 -9.83
C THR A 13 11.14 -2.02 -10.20
N PHE A 14 11.54 -3.29 -10.26
CA PHE A 14 12.88 -3.70 -10.67
C PHE A 14 13.15 -3.32 -12.14
N LEU A 15 12.26 -3.69 -13.06
CA LEU A 15 12.40 -3.34 -14.47
C LEU A 15 12.45 -1.84 -14.69
N HIS A 16 11.63 -1.06 -14.00
CA HIS A 16 11.68 0.40 -14.07
C HIS A 16 13.03 0.96 -13.61
N HIS A 17 13.62 0.39 -12.56
CA HIS A 17 14.93 0.80 -12.07
C HIS A 17 16.06 0.46 -13.05
N GLU A 18 16.07 -0.76 -13.60
CA GLU A 18 17.12 -1.24 -14.51
C GLU A 18 17.05 -0.60 -15.90
N THR A 19 15.85 -0.54 -16.48
CA THR A 19 15.66 -0.06 -17.87
C THR A 19 15.45 1.46 -17.94
N LYS A 20 15.08 2.10 -16.83
CA LYS A 20 14.57 3.49 -16.78
C LYS A 20 13.38 3.73 -17.70
N ASP A 21 12.72 2.68 -18.16
CA ASP A 21 11.55 2.77 -19.03
C ASP A 21 10.32 3.15 -18.18
N ALA A 22 9.64 4.22 -18.60
CA ALA A 22 8.44 4.72 -17.97
C ALA A 22 7.25 3.76 -18.10
N THR A 23 7.27 2.81 -19.04
CA THR A 23 6.21 1.81 -19.21
C THR A 23 6.07 0.86 -18.02
N PHE A 24 7.19 0.59 -17.33
CA PHE A 24 7.21 -0.26 -16.13
C PHE A 24 7.05 0.53 -14.83
N LYS A 25 6.91 1.87 -14.92
CA LYS A 25 6.77 2.74 -13.75
C LYS A 25 5.51 2.36 -12.95
N PRO A 26 5.65 1.83 -11.72
CA PRO A 26 4.49 1.47 -10.93
C PRO A 26 3.73 2.75 -10.51
N SER A 27 2.41 2.71 -10.62
CA SER A 27 1.54 3.83 -10.25
C SER A 27 0.91 3.61 -8.88
N LYS A 28 0.32 4.66 -8.29
CA LYS A 28 -0.51 4.51 -7.08
C LYS A 28 -1.57 3.43 -7.23
N VAL A 29 -2.18 3.35 -8.42
CA VAL A 29 -3.20 2.33 -8.74
C VAL A 29 -2.62 0.92 -8.59
N THR A 30 -1.39 0.69 -9.07
CA THR A 30 -0.73 -0.61 -8.96
C THR A 30 -0.58 -1.03 -7.50
N PHE A 31 -0.10 -0.14 -6.63
CA PHE A 31 0.01 -0.42 -5.20
C PHE A 31 -1.36 -0.61 -4.54
N ASN A 32 -2.33 0.24 -4.84
CA ASN A 32 -3.68 0.17 -4.32
C ASN A 32 -4.37 -1.17 -4.65
N VAL A 33 -4.11 -1.73 -5.84
CA VAL A 33 -4.58 -3.08 -6.20
C VAL A 33 -3.96 -4.15 -5.30
N VAL A 34 -2.65 -4.07 -5.01
CA VAL A 34 -1.98 -5.02 -4.10
C VAL A 34 -2.54 -4.92 -2.69
N ILE A 35 -2.72 -3.70 -2.17
CA ILE A 35 -3.28 -3.44 -0.83
C ILE A 35 -4.72 -3.98 -0.75
N ASP A 36 -5.58 -3.68 -1.72
CA ASP A 36 -6.96 -4.19 -1.78
C ASP A 36 -7.00 -5.73 -1.82
N LYS A 37 -6.09 -6.38 -2.55
CA LYS A 37 -5.98 -7.84 -2.59
C LYS A 37 -5.58 -8.43 -1.23
N PHE A 38 -4.67 -7.79 -0.50
CA PHE A 38 -4.36 -8.22 0.87
C PHE A 38 -5.49 -7.92 1.86
N ALA A 39 -6.19 -6.80 1.68
CA ALA A 39 -7.33 -6.40 2.50
C ALA A 39 -8.49 -7.40 2.38
N LYS A 40 -8.87 -7.76 1.16
CA LYS A 40 -9.92 -8.76 0.90
C LYS A 40 -9.59 -10.12 1.50
N ALA A 41 -8.31 -10.47 1.53
CA ALA A 41 -7.79 -11.69 2.15
C ALA A 41 -7.65 -11.60 3.69
N GLY A 42 -7.96 -10.46 4.32
CA GLY A 42 -7.83 -10.26 5.76
C GLY A 42 -6.38 -10.24 6.27
N ARG A 43 -5.41 -10.10 5.35
CA ARG A 43 -3.98 -10.13 5.66
C ARG A 43 -3.47 -8.72 5.96
N SER A 44 -3.91 -8.17 7.10
CA SER A 44 -3.61 -6.80 7.52
C SER A 44 -2.12 -6.46 7.58
N LYS A 45 -1.29 -7.36 8.14
CA LYS A 45 0.18 -7.15 8.21
C LYS A 45 0.84 -6.95 6.84
N GLN A 46 0.38 -7.68 5.83
CA GLN A 46 0.92 -7.54 4.47
C GLN A 46 0.43 -6.24 3.82
N ALA A 47 -0.84 -5.89 4.02
CA ALA A 47 -1.37 -4.60 3.57
C ALA A 47 -0.59 -3.41 4.19
N GLU A 48 -0.30 -3.49 5.49
CA GLU A 48 0.48 -2.48 6.23
C GLU A 48 1.88 -2.32 5.65
N SER A 49 2.59 -3.43 5.42
CA SER A 49 3.93 -3.40 4.81
C SER A 49 3.96 -2.77 3.42
N ILE A 50 2.90 -2.92 2.61
CA ILE A 50 2.82 -2.27 1.30
C ILE A 50 2.58 -0.76 1.44
N VAL A 51 1.75 -0.32 2.38
CA VAL A 51 1.53 1.12 2.66
C VAL A 51 2.80 1.77 3.20
N ASP A 52 3.51 1.13 4.14
CA ASP A 52 4.79 1.63 4.65
C ASP A 52 5.83 1.74 3.53
N ARG A 53 5.85 0.76 2.61
CA ARG A 53 6.69 0.82 1.40
C ARG A 53 6.35 2.02 0.51
N MET A 54 5.08 2.37 0.36
CA MET A 54 4.66 3.56 -0.38
C MET A 54 5.16 4.83 0.30
N GLU A 55 4.99 4.95 1.62
CA GLU A 55 5.46 6.11 2.41
C GLU A 55 6.97 6.28 2.35
N HIS A 56 7.74 5.20 2.50
CA HIS A 56 9.18 5.25 2.39
C HIS A 56 9.65 5.60 0.99
N ARG A 57 9.01 5.05 -0.05
CA ARG A 57 9.37 5.38 -1.44
C ARG A 57 8.97 6.80 -1.81
N SER A 58 7.85 7.33 -1.32
CA SER A 58 7.45 8.70 -1.62
C SER A 58 8.38 9.76 -1.05
N GLN A 59 9.17 9.42 -0.03
CA GLN A 59 10.24 10.29 0.50
C GLN A 59 11.47 10.35 -0.42
N THR A 60 11.57 9.47 -1.43
CA THR A 60 12.68 9.51 -2.40
C THR A 60 12.42 10.60 -3.45
N PRO A 61 13.40 11.46 -3.75
CA PRO A 61 13.25 12.50 -4.78
C PRO A 61 12.77 11.93 -6.11
N GLY A 62 11.71 12.52 -6.67
CA GLY A 62 11.11 12.06 -7.92
C GLY A 62 10.12 10.90 -7.76
N MET A 63 9.85 10.41 -6.55
CA MET A 63 8.84 9.37 -6.25
C MET A 63 7.64 9.88 -5.42
N GLU A 64 7.51 11.19 -5.21
CA GLU A 64 6.37 11.82 -4.50
C GLU A 64 5.00 11.44 -5.07
N TYR A 65 4.95 11.13 -6.38
CA TYR A 65 3.74 10.62 -7.03
C TYR A 65 3.27 9.27 -6.48
N MET A 66 4.04 8.60 -5.61
CA MET A 66 3.75 7.31 -5.00
C MET A 66 3.23 7.44 -3.55
N SER A 67 3.05 8.66 -3.03
CA SER A 67 2.48 8.86 -1.68
C SER A 67 1.15 8.14 -1.54
N PRO A 68 0.92 7.43 -0.41
CA PRO A 68 -0.37 6.82 -0.14
C PRO A 68 -1.47 7.87 -0.14
N ASP A 69 -2.64 7.49 -0.62
CA ASP A 69 -3.82 8.34 -0.65
C ASP A 69 -4.93 7.78 0.26
N THR A 70 -6.07 8.48 0.28
CA THR A 70 -7.26 8.04 1.01
C THR A 70 -7.67 6.62 0.65
N PHE A 71 -7.48 6.18 -0.59
CA PHE A 71 -7.82 4.83 -1.01
C PHE A 71 -6.85 3.81 -0.40
N SER A 72 -5.54 4.10 -0.38
CA SER A 72 -4.53 3.26 0.26
C SER A 72 -4.85 3.02 1.74
N TYR A 73 -5.14 4.09 2.49
CA TYR A 73 -5.46 3.99 3.92
C TYR A 73 -6.83 3.32 4.17
N ASN A 74 -7.87 3.63 3.38
CA ASN A 74 -9.16 2.95 3.50
C ASN A 74 -9.04 1.44 3.23
N SER A 75 -8.22 1.05 2.27
CA SER A 75 -7.95 -0.36 1.98
C SER A 75 -7.23 -1.04 3.15
N LEU A 76 -6.28 -0.36 3.79
CA LEU A 76 -5.60 -0.86 4.99
C LEU A 76 -6.55 -1.00 6.20
N ILE A 77 -7.42 -0.01 6.43
CA ILE A 77 -8.46 -0.07 7.47
C ILE A 77 -9.38 -1.27 7.23
N ASN A 78 -9.83 -1.48 5.99
CA ASN A 78 -10.62 -2.64 5.60
C ASN A 78 -9.84 -3.96 5.83
N ALA A 79 -8.53 -3.99 5.57
CA ALA A 79 -7.68 -5.14 5.86
C ALA A 79 -7.66 -5.48 7.35
N HIS A 80 -7.54 -4.47 8.23
CA HIS A 80 -7.63 -4.65 9.67
C HIS A 80 -9.01 -5.14 10.09
N ALA A 81 -10.09 -4.48 9.65
CA ALA A 81 -11.47 -4.87 9.98
C ALA A 81 -11.79 -6.33 9.61
N ARG A 82 -11.16 -6.84 8.53
CA ARG A 82 -11.31 -8.23 8.07
C ARG A 82 -10.30 -9.20 8.68
N SER A 83 -9.23 -8.69 9.30
CA SER A 83 -8.31 -9.52 10.08
C SER A 83 -9.01 -9.86 11.39
N MET A 84 -9.29 -11.14 11.64
CA MET A 84 -10.01 -11.64 12.83
C MET A 84 -9.17 -11.52 14.12
N ASN A 85 -8.46 -10.41 14.28
CA ASN A 85 -7.60 -10.09 15.40
C ASN A 85 -8.33 -9.14 16.35
N TYR A 86 -8.20 -9.35 17.66
CA TYR A 86 -8.84 -8.52 18.68
C TYR A 86 -8.37 -7.05 18.64
N GLU A 87 -7.10 -6.83 18.31
CA GLU A 87 -6.51 -5.48 18.17
C GLU A 87 -6.82 -4.80 16.83
N SER A 88 -7.54 -5.46 15.92
CA SER A 88 -7.80 -4.93 14.58
C SER A 88 -8.49 -3.56 14.62
N ALA A 89 -9.46 -3.38 15.51
CA ALA A 89 -10.18 -2.13 15.68
C ALA A 89 -9.28 -0.98 16.14
N LEU A 90 -8.38 -1.23 17.10
CA LEU A 90 -7.41 -0.24 17.60
C LEU A 90 -6.42 0.16 16.49
N LYS A 91 -5.95 -0.81 15.70
CA LYS A 91 -5.04 -0.55 14.58
C LYS A 91 -5.73 0.21 13.45
N ALA A 92 -6.97 -0.15 13.13
CA ALA A 92 -7.79 0.56 12.15
C ALA A 92 -8.00 2.04 12.57
N GLU A 93 -8.29 2.30 13.84
CA GLU A 93 -8.42 3.66 14.36
C GLU A 93 -7.10 4.43 14.28
N ALA A 94 -5.98 3.80 14.65
CA ALA A 94 -4.66 4.42 14.55
C ALA A 94 -4.31 4.82 13.10
N VAL A 95 -4.61 3.95 12.13
CA VAL A 95 -4.43 4.24 10.69
C VAL A 95 -5.32 5.41 10.24
N LEU A 96 -6.57 5.46 10.69
CA LEU A 96 -7.49 6.55 10.36
C LEU A 96 -7.00 7.90 10.92
N ARG A 97 -6.53 7.93 12.18
CA ARG A 97 -5.95 9.12 12.80
C ARG A 97 -4.70 9.59 12.05
N LYS A 98 -3.84 8.66 11.63
CA LYS A 98 -2.65 8.97 10.82
C LYS A 98 -3.06 9.64 9.50
N MET A 99 -4.04 9.09 8.79
CA MET A 99 -4.56 9.69 7.55
C MET A 99 -5.11 11.11 7.78
N GLN A 100 -5.91 11.33 8.83
CA GLN A 100 -6.49 12.65 9.12
C GLN A 100 -5.42 13.71 9.41
N ASN A 101 -4.36 13.35 10.13
CA ASN A 101 -3.24 14.26 10.42
C ASN A 101 -2.40 14.60 9.18
N LEU A 102 -2.43 13.78 8.13
CA LEU A 102 -1.74 14.05 6.86
C LEU A 102 -2.56 14.95 5.92
N CYS A 103 -3.87 15.07 6.15
CA CYS A 103 -4.77 15.92 5.39
C CYS A 103 -5.08 17.27 6.06
N ALA A 104 -4.63 17.49 7.30
CA ALA A 104 -4.81 18.73 8.07
C ALA A 104 -3.60 19.66 7.91
#